data_AF-A0A6L9SCT3-F1
#
_entry.id   AF-A0A6L9SCT3-F1
#
_cell.length_a   1.000
_cell.length_b   1.000
_cell.length_c   1.000
_cell.angle_alpha   90.00
_cell.angle_beta   90.00
_cell.angle_gamma   90.00
#
_symmetry.space_group_name_H-M   'P 1'
#
loop_
_entity.id
_entity.type
_entity.pdbx_description
1 polymer ?
#
loop_
_entity_poly.entity_id
_entity_poly.type
_entity_poly.pdbx_seq_one_letter_code
_entity_poly.pdbx_strand_id
1 'polypeptide(L)'
;MVRDYIASVYDLDGVTDDVVIVPELGSLGARAASARKRVAEVEKARREAAREAREVARQLRANGLSLSDTAAVLGVSRGRVSQLVNSRAS
;
A
#
# COMPACT_ATOMS: atom_id res chain seq x y z
N MET A 1 26.07 13.57 -19.99
CA MET A 1 26.32 15.02 -19.76
C MET A 1 26.44 15.33 -18.26
N VAL A 2 25.38 15.31 -17.43
CA VAL A 2 25.53 15.58 -15.96
C VAL A 2 26.15 14.40 -15.21
N ARG A 3 25.81 13.16 -15.60
CA ARG A 3 26.34 11.92 -14.98
C ARG A 3 27.84 11.74 -15.19
N ASP A 4 28.34 12.03 -16.38
CA ASP A 4 29.76 11.83 -16.75
C ASP A 4 30.69 12.83 -16.05
N TYR A 5 30.22 14.06 -15.83
CA TYR A 5 30.98 15.09 -15.10
C TYR A 5 31.20 14.70 -13.64
N ILE A 6 30.14 14.23 -12.96
CA ILE A 6 30.21 13.81 -11.55
C ILE A 6 31.10 12.57 -11.38
N ALA A 7 31.07 11.62 -12.32
CA ALA A 7 31.91 10.42 -12.27
C ALA A 7 33.41 10.74 -12.37
N SER A 8 33.79 11.71 -13.23
CA SER A 8 35.21 12.09 -13.43
C SER A 8 35.84 12.84 -12.25
N VAL A 9 35.03 13.57 -11.46
CA VAL A 9 35.52 14.38 -10.34
C VAL A 9 35.74 13.55 -9.07
N TYR A 10 35.03 12.43 -8.94
CA TYR A 10 35.03 11.62 -7.72
C TYR A 10 35.66 10.23 -7.88
N ASP A 11 36.20 9.90 -9.07
CA ASP A 11 36.88 8.63 -9.38
C ASP A 11 36.10 7.40 -8.89
N LEU A 12 34.80 7.37 -9.20
CA LEU A 12 33.89 6.31 -8.79
C LEU A 12 33.66 5.35 -9.96
N ASP A 13 34.32 4.19 -9.92
CA ASP A 13 34.00 3.06 -10.80
C ASP A 13 32.58 2.57 -10.51
N GLY A 14 31.67 2.78 -11.47
CA GLY A 14 30.44 2.01 -11.63
C GLY A 14 29.56 1.88 -10.38
N VAL A 15 29.20 2.99 -9.76
CA VAL A 15 28.26 2.97 -8.64
C VAL A 15 26.81 2.87 -9.14
N THR A 16 26.17 1.74 -8.85
CA THR A 16 24.73 1.49 -9.04
C THR A 16 23.91 1.99 -7.84
N ASP A 17 24.38 3.02 -7.14
CA ASP A 17 23.65 3.53 -5.97
C ASP A 17 22.52 4.47 -6.39
N ASP A 18 21.38 4.30 -5.72
CA ASP A 18 20.22 5.17 -5.83
C ASP A 18 20.59 6.60 -5.40
N VAL A 19 20.78 7.48 -6.38
CA VAL A 19 20.99 8.90 -6.12
C VAL A 19 19.65 9.54 -5.73
N VAL A 20 19.38 9.59 -4.43
CA VAL A 20 18.20 10.28 -3.89
C VAL A 20 18.49 11.77 -3.78
N ILE A 21 18.04 12.55 -4.77
CA ILE A 21 18.08 14.01 -4.71
C ILE A 21 16.98 14.49 -3.75
N VAL A 22 17.38 14.91 -2.54
CA VAL A 22 16.47 15.56 -1.58
C VAL A 22 16.67 17.07 -1.68
N PRO A 23 15.77 17.82 -2.35
CA PRO A 23 15.86 19.27 -2.34
C PRO A 23 15.70 19.79 -0.90
N GLU A 24 16.59 20.69 -0.48
CA GLU A 24 16.51 21.37 0.81
C GLU A 24 15.34 22.36 0.80
N LEU A 25 14.15 21.85 1.11
CA LEU A 25 12.91 22.62 1.14
C LEU A 25 12.58 23.16 2.55
N GLY A 26 13.53 23.13 3.49
CA GLY A 26 13.33 23.52 4.88
C GLY A 26 12.10 22.86 5.52
N SER A 27 11.25 23.66 6.16
CA SER A 27 10.02 23.18 6.84
C SER A 27 8.99 22.55 5.89
N LEU A 28 8.99 22.94 4.60
CA LEU A 28 8.11 22.34 3.59
C LEU A 28 8.54 20.91 3.24
N GLY A 29 9.85 20.65 3.23
CA GLY A 29 10.40 19.29 3.04
C GLY A 29 9.92 18.33 4.13
N ALA A 30 10.01 18.76 5.40
CA ALA A 30 9.52 17.99 6.54
C ALA A 30 7.99 17.74 6.47
N ARG A 31 7.21 18.76 6.08
CA ARG A 31 5.74 18.62 5.89
C ARG A 31 5.40 17.66 4.76
N ALA A 32 6.10 17.74 3.63
CA ALA A 32 5.90 16.84 2.49
C ALA A 32 6.26 15.39 2.85
N ALA A 33 7.38 15.18 3.56
CA ALA A 33 7.76 13.85 4.06
C ALA A 33 6.70 13.29 5.04
N SER A 34 6.21 14.11 5.96
CA SER A 34 5.13 13.73 6.88
C SER A 34 3.82 13.39 6.16
N ALA A 35 3.46 14.14 5.11
CA ALA A 35 2.29 13.84 4.28
C ALA A 35 2.44 12.49 3.57
N ARG A 36 3.58 12.23 2.92
CA ARG A 36 3.87 10.94 2.27
C ARG A 36 3.81 9.78 3.26
N LYS A 37 4.39 9.94 4.45
CA LYS A 37 4.33 8.92 5.50
C LYS A 37 2.89 8.58 5.88
N ARG A 38 2.05 9.59 6.12
CA ARG A 38 0.63 9.38 6.47
C ARG A 38 -0.13 8.66 5.36
N VAL A 39 0.12 9.01 4.10
CA VAL A 39 -0.48 8.30 2.96
C VAL A 39 -0.03 6.83 2.95
N ALA A 40 1.26 6.57 3.14
CA ALA A 40 1.77 5.19 3.18
C ALA A 40 1.15 4.36 4.31
N GLU A 41 0.97 4.93 5.50
CA GLU A 41 0.29 4.26 6.62
C GLU A 41 -1.17 3.96 6.31
N VAL A 42 -1.90 4.91 5.71
CA VAL A 42 -3.29 4.69 5.27
C VAL A 42 -3.37 3.58 4.23
N GLU A 43 -2.47 3.56 3.25
CA GLU A 43 -2.43 2.51 2.23
C GLU A 43 -2.04 1.14 2.82
N LYS A 44 -1.22 1.10 3.86
CA LYS A 44 -0.94 -0.13 4.60
C LYS A 44 -2.19 -0.62 5.34
N ALA A 45 -2.83 0.25 6.13
CA ALA A 45 -4.04 -0.09 6.88
C ALA A 45 -5.19 -0.54 5.94
N ARG A 46 -5.35 0.11 4.79
CA ARG A 46 -6.33 -0.29 3.76
C ARG A 46 -6.07 -1.70 3.24
N ARG A 47 -4.81 -2.05 2.97
CA ARG A 47 -4.43 -3.40 2.50
C ARG A 47 -4.70 -4.46 3.57
N GLU A 48 -4.36 -4.17 4.82
CA GLU A 48 -4.61 -5.06 5.95
C GLU A 48 -6.11 -5.28 6.18
N ALA A 49 -6.90 -4.21 6.24
CA ALA A 49 -8.36 -4.28 6.37
C ALA A 49 -9.00 -5.07 5.21
N ALA A 50 -8.52 -4.87 3.98
CA ALA A 50 -9.01 -5.63 2.82
C ALA A 50 -8.65 -7.12 2.91
N ARG A 51 -7.47 -7.47 3.45
CA ARG A 51 -7.09 -8.87 3.69
C ARG A 51 -8.01 -9.51 4.74
N GLU A 52 -8.18 -8.84 5.87
CA GLU A 52 -9.01 -9.30 6.99
C GLU A 52 -10.48 -9.46 6.58
N ALA A 53 -11.05 -8.48 5.88
CA ALA A 53 -12.43 -8.57 5.39
C ALA A 53 -12.67 -9.79 4.50
N ARG A 54 -11.70 -10.16 3.65
CA ARG A 54 -11.79 -11.38 2.81
C ARG A 54 -11.71 -12.64 3.66
N GLU A 55 -10.81 -12.65 4.63
CA GLU A 55 -10.63 -13.80 5.51
C GLU A 55 -11.88 -14.06 6.36
N VAL A 56 -12.40 -13.03 7.02
CA VAL A 56 -13.64 -13.12 7.79
C VAL A 56 -14.82 -13.52 6.89
N ALA A 57 -14.96 -12.92 5.69
CA ALA A 57 -16.01 -13.32 4.75
C ALA A 57 -15.93 -14.81 4.37
N ARG A 58 -14.72 -15.34 4.12
CA ARG A 58 -14.53 -16.77 3.82
C ARG A 58 -14.84 -17.65 5.02
N GLN A 59 -14.41 -17.26 6.23
CA GLN A 59 -14.69 -18.02 7.45
C GLN A 59 -16.19 -18.07 7.75
N LEU A 60 -16.91 -16.95 7.63
CA LEU A 60 -18.37 -16.91 7.82
C LEU A 60 -19.07 -17.84 6.82
N ARG A 61 -18.64 -17.83 5.55
CA ARG A 61 -19.16 -18.74 4.52
C ARG A 61 -18.84 -20.21 4.81
N ALA A 62 -17.65 -20.51 5.31
CA ALA A 62 -17.26 -21.87 5.70
C ALA A 62 -18.10 -22.39 6.89
N ASN A 63 -18.57 -21.51 7.76
CA ASN A 63 -19.48 -21.82 8.86
C ASN A 63 -20.97 -21.88 8.43
N GLY A 64 -21.25 -21.84 7.12
CA GLY A 64 -22.59 -22.05 6.58
C GLY A 64 -23.48 -20.80 6.50
N LEU A 65 -23.01 -19.63 6.93
CA LEU A 65 -23.79 -18.39 6.84
C LEU A 65 -24.03 -18.02 5.39
N SER A 66 -25.24 -17.54 5.05
CA SER A 66 -25.55 -17.09 3.69
C SER A 66 -24.73 -15.85 3.28
N LEU A 67 -24.72 -15.52 1.98
CA LEU A 67 -24.12 -14.26 1.51
C LEU A 67 -24.80 -13.03 2.14
N SER A 68 -26.11 -13.11 2.39
CA SER A 68 -26.89 -12.01 2.97
C SER A 68 -26.54 -11.80 4.45
N ASP A 69 -26.40 -12.88 5.22
CA ASP A 69 -26.02 -12.79 6.63
C ASP A 69 -24.58 -12.32 6.79
N THR A 70 -23.68 -12.83 5.94
CA THR A 70 -22.28 -12.37 5.89
C THR A 70 -22.22 -10.87 5.59
N ALA A 71 -23.07 -10.37 4.70
CA ALA A 71 -23.14 -8.96 4.35
C ALA A 71 -23.63 -8.09 5.52
N ALA A 72 -24.65 -8.56 6.25
CA ALA A 72 -25.14 -7.90 7.46
C ALA A 72 -24.07 -7.84 8.55
N VAL A 73 -23.35 -8.94 8.79
CA VAL A 73 -22.26 -9.00 9.80
C VAL A 73 -21.11 -8.06 9.44
N LEU A 74 -20.69 -8.01 8.17
CA LEU A 74 -19.59 -7.17 7.72
C LEU A 74 -19.99 -5.71 7.44
N GLY A 75 -21.28 -5.37 7.52
CA GLY A 75 -21.77 -4.02 7.23
C GLY A 75 -21.56 -3.59 5.76
N VAL A 76 -21.60 -4.54 4.82
CA VAL A 76 -21.39 -4.28 3.38
C VAL A 76 -22.52 -4.84 2.54
N SER A 77 -22.53 -4.55 1.24
CA SER A 77 -23.52 -5.14 0.34
C SER A 77 -23.26 -6.62 0.05
N ARG A 78 -24.31 -7.36 -0.30
CA ARG A 78 -24.19 -8.77 -0.72
C ARG A 78 -23.24 -8.96 -1.91
N GLY A 79 -23.27 -8.03 -2.87
CA GLY A 79 -22.36 -8.01 -4.01
C GLY A 79 -20.90 -7.87 -3.59
N ARG A 80 -20.63 -7.03 -2.57
CA ARG A 80 -19.28 -6.86 -2.01
C ARG A 80 -18.78 -8.15 -1.35
N VAL A 81 -19.63 -8.88 -0.63
CA VAL A 81 -19.26 -10.19 -0.06
C VAL A 81 -18.89 -11.18 -1.17
N SER A 82 -19.67 -11.26 -2.25
CA SER A 82 -19.35 -12.12 -3.39
C SER A 82 -17.96 -11.82 -3.96
N GLN A 83 -17.61 -10.54 -4.12
CA GLN A 83 -16.27 -10.13 -4.56
C GLN A 83 -15.17 -10.52 -3.56
N LEU A 84 -15.40 -10.34 -2.26
CA LEU A 84 -14.41 -10.66 -1.22
C LEU A 84 -14.09 -12.16 -1.19
N VAL A 85 -15.12 -13.01 -1.28
CA VAL A 85 -14.97 -14.47 -1.28
C VAL A 85 -14.32 -14.97 -2.56
N ASN A 86 -14.62 -14.36 -3.71
CA ASN A 86 -14.11 -14.78 -5.02
C ASN A 86 -12.77 -14.12 -5.42
N SER A 87 -12.34 -13.05 -4.74
CA SER A 87 -11.05 -12.43 -5.03
C SER A 87 -9.90 -13.35 -4.63
N ARG A 88 -9.13 -13.83 -5.63
CA ARG A 88 -7.86 -14.53 -5.38
C ARG A 88 -6.91 -13.58 -4.66
N ALA A 89 -6.20 -14.08 -3.65
CA ALA A 89 -5.15 -13.33 -2.99
C ALA A 89 -4.05 -13.04 -4.03
N SER A 90 -3.85 -11.77 -4.36
CA SER A 90 -2.67 -11.26 -5.08
C SER A 90 -1.72 -10.63 -4.07
#